data_AF-C5IW44-F1
#
_entry.id   AF-C5IW44-F1
#
_cell.length_a   1.000
_cell.length_b   1.000
_cell.length_c   1.000
_cell.angle_alpha   90.00
_cell.angle_beta   90.00
_cell.angle_gamma   90.00
#
_symmetry.space_group_name_H-M   'P 1'
#
loop_
_entity.id
_entity.type
_entity.pdbx_description
1 polymer ?
#
loop_
_entity_poly.entity_id
_entity_poly.type
_entity_poly.pdbx_seq_one_letter_code
_entity_poly.pdbx_strand_id
1 'polypeptide(L)'
;LYGVTNDKFYTRKPPTHASDNWLGSAKIIGTGGWSHFQLLFFMADGDLYGVHDDNFYKRSPPTHGSDNWLGSAEMIGSGGWHVFKFLMSPLM
;
A
#
# COMPACT_ATOMS: atom_id res chain seq x y z
N LEU A 1 -9.17 -4.11 4.90
CA LEU A 1 -8.24 -4.99 4.18
C LEU A 1 -7.85 -4.28 2.91
N TYR A 2 -6.56 -4.31 2.58
CA TYR A 2 -5.99 -3.67 1.41
C TYR A 2 -5.32 -4.73 0.54
N GLY A 3 -5.31 -4.53 -0.77
CA GLY A 3 -4.69 -5.47 -1.70
C GLY A 3 -4.24 -4.79 -2.99
N VAL A 4 -3.08 -5.21 -3.49
CA VAL A 4 -2.56 -4.80 -4.79
C VAL A 4 -2.67 -5.96 -5.77
N THR A 5 -3.23 -5.71 -6.95
CA THR A 5 -3.27 -6.67 -8.05
C THR A 5 -3.47 -5.95 -9.37
N ASN A 6 -2.91 -6.48 -10.46
CA ASN A 6 -2.97 -5.86 -11.79
C ASN A 6 -2.63 -4.35 -11.77
N ASP A 7 -1.56 -4.02 -11.06
CA ASP A 7 -1.04 -2.65 -10.86
C ASP A 7 -1.96 -1.66 -10.13
N LYS A 8 -3.10 -2.14 -9.61
CA LYS A 8 -4.11 -1.32 -8.92
C LYS A 8 -4.15 -1.60 -7.44
N PHE A 9 -4.65 -0.62 -6.68
CA PHE A 9 -4.80 -0.71 -5.23
C PHE A 9 -6.26 -0.69 -4.81
N TYR A 10 -6.63 -1.64 -3.97
CA TYR A 10 -8.01 -1.94 -3.59
C TYR A 10 -8.18 -1.91 -2.08
N THR A 11 -9.37 -1.54 -1.62
CA THR A 11 -9.76 -1.67 -0.22
C THR A 11 -11.20 -2.10 -0.05
N ARG A 12 -11.44 -2.91 0.99
CA ARG A 12 -12.77 -3.33 1.46
C ARG A 12 -12.63 -3.91 2.87
N LYS A 13 -13.75 -4.12 3.56
CA LYS A 13 -13.75 -4.96 4.78
C LYS A 13 -13.28 -6.39 4.42
N PRO A 14 -12.56 -7.09 5.33
CA PRO A 14 -12.15 -8.47 5.10
C PRO A 14 -13.35 -9.36 4.72
N PRO A 15 -13.14 -10.40 3.89
CA PRO A 15 -14.17 -11.39 3.65
C PRO A 15 -14.47 -12.18 4.93
N THR A 16 -15.72 -12.59 5.12
CA THR A 16 -16.15 -13.36 6.32
C THR A 16 -16.47 -14.82 6.02
N HIS A 17 -16.45 -15.21 4.74
CA HIS A 17 -16.75 -16.56 4.27
C HIS A 17 -16.03 -16.85 2.95
N ALA A 18 -15.79 -18.13 2.65
CA ALA A 18 -14.92 -18.55 1.54
C ALA A 18 -15.46 -18.20 0.14
N SER A 19 -16.78 -18.07 -0.03
CA SER A 19 -17.41 -17.73 -1.31
C SER A 19 -17.48 -16.23 -1.59
N ASP A 20 -16.94 -15.38 -0.71
CA ASP A 20 -16.96 -13.93 -0.87
C ASP A 20 -16.03 -13.49 -2.01
N ASN A 21 -16.62 -12.93 -3.07
CA ASN A 21 -15.86 -12.29 -4.14
C ASN A 21 -15.34 -10.91 -3.67
N TRP A 22 -14.28 -10.94 -2.86
CA TRP A 22 -13.68 -9.76 -2.26
C TRP A 22 -13.25 -8.74 -3.32
N LEU A 23 -12.50 -9.19 -4.32
CA LEU A 23 -11.97 -8.32 -5.36
C LEU A 23 -13.07 -7.74 -6.27
N GLY A 24 -14.10 -8.53 -6.59
CA GLY A 24 -15.21 -8.09 -7.45
C GLY A 24 -16.09 -6.99 -6.87
N SER A 25 -15.95 -6.68 -5.58
CA SER A 25 -16.70 -5.61 -4.90
C SER A 25 -15.81 -4.68 -4.06
N ALA A 26 -14.49 -4.79 -4.20
CA ALA A 26 -13.55 -3.90 -3.54
C ALA A 26 -13.54 -2.52 -4.22
N LYS A 27 -13.34 -1.47 -3.42
CA LYS A 27 -13.17 -0.11 -3.93
C LYS A 27 -11.76 0.06 -4.49
N ILE A 28 -11.65 0.53 -5.73
CA ILE A 28 -10.37 0.97 -6.31
C ILE A 28 -9.99 2.31 -5.68
N ILE A 29 -8.83 2.37 -5.06
CA ILE A 29 -8.23 3.57 -4.44
C ILE A 29 -6.89 3.95 -5.08
N GLY A 30 -6.46 3.20 -6.09
CA GLY A 30 -5.30 3.53 -6.90
C GLY A 30 -5.37 2.83 -8.26
N THR A 31 -5.16 3.57 -9.34
CA THR A 31 -5.43 3.11 -10.71
C THR A 31 -4.22 2.54 -11.45
N GLY A 32 -3.01 2.81 -10.97
CA GLY A 32 -1.74 2.34 -11.56
C GLY A 32 -0.53 2.67 -10.67
N GLY A 33 0.62 2.04 -10.96
CA GLY A 33 1.90 2.20 -10.28
C GLY A 33 2.07 1.37 -9.01
N TRP A 34 1.04 0.68 -8.54
CA TRP A 34 1.08 0.02 -7.22
C TRP A 34 1.88 -1.28 -7.22
N SER A 35 2.07 -1.91 -8.39
CA SER A 35 2.90 -3.11 -8.51
C SER A 35 4.40 -2.85 -8.41
N HIS A 36 4.81 -1.58 -8.47
CA HIS A 36 6.21 -1.18 -8.41
C HIS A 36 6.75 -1.05 -6.97
N PHE A 37 5.89 -1.07 -5.96
CA PHE A 37 6.32 -1.09 -4.57
C PHE A 37 6.91 -2.46 -4.21
N GLN A 38 8.15 -2.47 -3.73
CA GLN A 38 8.77 -3.70 -3.22
C GLN A 38 8.14 -4.14 -1.89
N LEU A 39 7.86 -3.17 -1.02
CA LEU A 39 7.21 -3.37 0.27
C LEU A 39 6.11 -2.31 0.40
N LEU A 40 4.95 -2.70 0.92
CA LEU A 40 3.80 -1.82 1.13
C LEU A 40 3.02 -2.30 2.35
N PHE A 41 2.98 -1.51 3.42
CA PHE A 41 2.38 -1.93 4.69
C PHE A 41 1.91 -0.73 5.52
N PHE A 42 1.02 -1.00 6.48
CA PHE A 42 0.57 0.00 7.44
C PHE A 42 1.40 -0.09 8.72
N MET A 43 1.67 1.06 9.33
CA MET A 43 2.16 1.13 10.70
C MET A 43 1.02 1.54 11.66
N ALA A 44 1.31 1.54 12.97
CA ALA A 44 0.30 1.77 14.01
C ALA A 44 -0.24 3.21 14.06
N ASP A 45 0.41 4.15 13.38
CA ASP A 45 -0.10 5.51 13.14
C ASP A 45 -1.23 5.56 12.10
N GLY A 46 -1.48 4.45 11.39
CA GLY A 46 -2.50 4.36 10.35
C GLY A 46 -2.03 4.85 8.98
N ASP A 47 -0.79 5.31 8.85
CA ASP A 47 -0.22 5.71 7.58
C ASP A 47 0.23 4.48 6.77
N LEU A 48 0.23 4.68 5.45
CA LEU A 48 0.75 3.73 4.50
C LEU A 48 2.24 4.01 4.30
N TYR A 49 3.03 2.96 4.32
CA TYR A 49 4.47 3.00 4.12
C TYR A 49 4.84 2.14 2.92
N GLY A 50 5.72 2.67 2.07
CA GLY A 50 6.08 2.03 0.81
C GLY A 50 7.57 2.17 0.50
N VAL A 51 8.18 1.08 0.05
CA VAL A 51 9.53 1.09 -0.55
C VAL A 51 9.39 1.09 -2.07
N HIS A 52 9.91 2.13 -2.71
CA HIS A 52 9.84 2.33 -4.16
C HIS A 52 11.17 2.93 -4.65
N ASP A 53 11.75 2.36 -5.71
CA ASP A 53 13.05 2.78 -6.27
C ASP A 53 14.12 3.05 -5.21
N ASP A 54 14.31 2.08 -4.31
CA ASP A 54 15.29 2.12 -3.21
C ASP A 54 15.03 3.15 -2.09
N ASN A 55 13.95 3.93 -2.19
CA ASN A 55 13.58 4.95 -1.20
C ASN A 55 12.38 4.50 -0.38
N PHE A 56 12.26 5.07 0.83
CA PHE A 56 11.20 4.77 1.78
C PHE A 56 10.29 5.97 1.97
N TYR A 57 8.99 5.76 1.76
CA TYR A 57 7.97 6.80 1.76
C TYR A 57 6.88 6.50 2.78
N LYS A 58 6.26 7.55 3.30
CA LYS A 58 5.03 7.46 4.09
C LYS A 58 4.01 8.53 3.71
N ARG A 59 2.74 8.20 3.84
CA ARG A 59 1.61 9.12 3.78
C ARG A 59 0.35 8.37 4.18
N SER A 60 -0.70 9.09 4.58
CA SER A 60 -2.03 8.49 4.71
C SER A 60 -2.46 7.79 3.41
N PRO A 61 -3.16 6.65 3.50
CA PRO A 61 -3.53 5.86 2.32
C PRO A 61 -4.45 6.66 1.40
N PRO A 62 -4.41 6.41 0.08
CA PRO A 62 -5.31 7.08 -0.84
C PRO A 62 -6.75 6.63 -0.57
N THR A 63 -7.69 7.54 -0.82
CA THR A 63 -9.13 7.27 -0.62
C THR A 63 -9.89 7.11 -1.94
N HIS A 64 -9.25 7.40 -3.08
CA HIS A 64 -9.85 7.41 -4.41
C HIS A 64 -8.76 7.26 -5.49
N GLY A 65 -9.12 6.73 -6.65
CA GLY A 65 -8.16 6.26 -7.66
C GLY A 65 -7.31 7.32 -8.37
N SER A 66 -7.68 8.60 -8.33
CA SER A 66 -6.90 9.71 -8.93
C SER A 66 -5.89 10.32 -7.97
N ASP A 67 -5.77 9.79 -6.75
CA ASP A 67 -4.80 10.27 -5.76
C ASP A 67 -3.38 9.91 -6.18
N ASN A 68 -2.55 10.92 -6.46
CA ASN A 68 -1.14 10.75 -6.72
C ASN A 68 -0.38 10.56 -5.39
N TRP A 69 -0.53 9.37 -4.80
CA TRP A 69 0.03 9.05 -3.50
C TRP A 69 1.55 9.23 -3.47
N LEU A 70 2.28 8.63 -4.43
CA LEU A 70 3.74 8.69 -4.46
C LEU A 70 4.25 10.12 -4.70
N GLY A 71 3.59 10.90 -5.56
CA GLY A 71 3.99 12.28 -5.84
C GLY A 71 3.77 13.27 -4.69
N SER A 72 3.09 12.86 -3.61
CA SER A 72 2.84 13.70 -2.43
C SER A 72 3.21 13.02 -1.11
N ALA A 73 3.82 11.84 -1.17
CA ALA A 73 4.29 11.13 0.02
C ALA A 73 5.58 11.77 0.56
N GLU A 74 5.76 11.73 1.87
CA GLU A 74 6.99 12.14 2.52
C GLU A 74 8.05 11.06 2.32
N MET A 75 9.20 11.42 1.75
CA MET A 75 10.36 10.53 1.71
C MET A 75 11.07 10.57 3.06
N ILE A 76 11.03 9.46 3.78
CA ILE A 76 11.59 9.32 5.15
C ILE A 76 12.89 8.52 5.17
N GLY A 77 13.32 8.01 4.03
CA GLY A 77 14.59 7.33 3.88
C GLY A 77 15.04 7.32 2.43
N SER A 78 16.31 7.64 2.19
CA SER A 78 16.92 7.67 0.88
C SER A 78 17.91 6.52 0.71
N GLY A 79 17.70 5.68 -0.31
CA GLY A 79 18.61 4.59 -0.67
C GLY A 79 18.74 3.46 0.37
N GLY A 80 19.17 2.29 -0.10
CA GLY A 80 19.38 1.09 0.69
C GLY A 80 18.14 0.39 1.23
N TRP A 81 16.92 0.89 0.99
CA TRP A 81 15.69 0.27 1.53
C TRP A 81 15.26 -0.96 0.73
N HIS A 82 15.69 -1.11 -0.52
CA HIS A 82 15.40 -2.30 -1.32
C HIS A 82 16.07 -3.58 -0.78
N VAL A 83 17.07 -3.47 0.11
CA VAL A 83 17.79 -4.64 0.62
C VAL A 83 16.96 -5.46 1.61
N PHE A 84 15.92 -4.88 2.18
CA PHE A 84 15.07 -5.56 3.15
C PHE A 84 14.17 -6.58 2.46
N LYS A 85 14.30 -7.84 2.89
CA LYS A 85 13.33 -8.89 2.55
C LYS A 85 12.00 -8.68 3.26
N PHE A 86 12.07 -8.23 4.52
CA PHE A 86 10.92 -7.89 5.34
C PHE A 86 11.19 -6.57 6.07
N LEU A 87 10.20 -5.70 6.11
CA LEU A 87 10.16 -4.48 6.92
C LEU A 87 8.76 -4.40 7.51
N MET A 88 8.66 -4.36 8.84
CA MET A 88 7.39 -4.45 9.54
C MET A 88 7.48 -3.76 10.90
N SER A 89 6.36 -3.20 11.38
CA SER A 89 6.26 -2.73 12.76
C SER A 89 5.71 -3.82 13.66
N PRO A 90 6.07 -3.86 14.95
CA PRO A 90 5.38 -4.69 15.92
C PRO A 90 3.90 -4.27 16.04
N LEU A 91 3.05 -5.22 16.44
CA LEU A 91 1.69 -4.91 16.87
C LEU A 91 1.78 -4.21 18.23
N MET A 92 1.13 -3.05 18.38
CA MET A 92 0.93 -2.41 19.68
C MET A 92 -0.27 -3.02 20.40
#